data_AF-A0A4P9WNT0-F1
#
_entry.id   AF-A0A4P9WNT0-F1
#
_cell.length_a   1.000
_cell.length_b   1.000
_cell.length_c   1.000
_cell.angle_alpha   90.00
_cell.angle_beta   90.00
_cell.angle_gamma   90.00
#
_symmetry.space_group_name_H-M   'P 1'
#
loop_
_entity.id
_entity.type
_entity.pdbx_description
1 polymer ?
#
loop_
_entity_poly.entity_id
_entity_poly.type
_entity_poly.pdbx_seq_one_letter_code
_entity_poly.pdbx_strand_id
1 'polypeptide(L)'
;MNPFYRTLFLITSCSYAIFSPSSRSKIRITRSEYDRLLPGVFLNDTIMEFYLRYLLTNMLDENLRDEVHMFNSFFFEQLSKDPVDAGLERVKSWTSKVDIFSKSFVFVPINEKKVQS
;
A
#
# COMPACT_ATOMS: atom_id res chain seq x y z
N MET A 1 -15.68 14.38 12.35
CA MET A 1 -14.22 14.08 12.46
C MET A 1 -13.86 13.10 11.35
N ASN A 2 -12.85 13.40 10.53
CA ASN A 2 -12.39 12.48 9.49
C ASN A 2 -11.93 11.15 10.15
N PRO A 3 -12.41 9.98 9.69
CA PRO A 3 -12.02 8.68 10.27
C PRO A 3 -10.51 8.47 10.33
N PHE A 4 -9.77 9.11 9.41
CA PHE A 4 -8.31 9.16 9.40
C PHE A 4 -7.74 9.66 10.73
N TYR A 5 -8.21 10.81 11.23
CA TYR A 5 -7.72 11.37 12.49
C TYR A 5 -8.14 10.55 13.71
N ARG A 6 -9.26 9.82 13.64
CA ARG A 6 -9.71 8.97 14.75
C ARG A 6 -8.83 7.71 14.88
N THR A 7 -8.41 7.13 13.76
CA THR A 7 -7.41 6.04 13.73
C THR A 7 -6.03 6.55 14.14
N LEU A 8 -5.63 7.73 13.68
CA LEU A 8 -4.37 8.38 14.10
C LEU A 8 -4.34 8.71 15.60
N PHE A 9 -5.44 9.13 16.19
CA PHE A 9 -5.52 9.47 17.62
C PHE A 9 -5.35 8.25 18.55
N LEU A 10 -5.70 7.04 18.07
CA LEU A 10 -5.42 5.81 18.81
C LEU A 10 -3.92 5.46 18.80
N ILE A 11 -3.17 5.91 17.79
CA ILE A 11 -1.72 5.69 17.69
C ILE A 11 -0.95 6.54 18.71
N THR A 12 -1.48 7.71 19.10
CA THR A 12 -0.82 8.54 20.12
C THR A 12 -0.87 7.95 21.54
N SER A 13 -1.73 6.95 21.80
CA SER A 13 -1.89 6.30 23.11
C SER A 13 -1.47 4.82 23.15
N CYS A 14 -1.13 4.21 22.01
CA CYS A 14 -0.69 2.82 21.89
C CYS A 14 0.64 2.73 21.14
N SER A 15 1.48 1.74 21.44
CA SER A 15 2.78 1.57 20.76
C SER A 15 2.66 1.31 19.24
N TYR A 16 1.48 0.89 18.77
CA TYR A 16 1.16 0.68 17.35
C TYR A 16 -0.37 0.63 17.13
N ALA A 17 -0.82 0.82 15.88
CA ALA A 17 -2.18 0.52 15.42
C ALA A 17 -2.18 -0.61 14.36
N ILE A 18 -3.31 -1.30 14.23
CA ILE A 18 -3.52 -2.30 13.18
C ILE A 18 -4.67 -1.82 12.29
N PHE A 19 -4.40 -1.71 10.99
CA PHE A 19 -5.44 -1.53 9.99
C PHE A 19 -5.72 -2.87 9.30
N SER A 20 -6.97 -3.34 9.33
CA SER A 20 -7.39 -4.60 8.73
C SER A 20 -8.61 -4.34 7.83
N PRO A 21 -8.41 -3.94 6.57
CA PRO A 21 -9.52 -3.72 5.63
C PRO A 21 -10.24 -5.03 5.29
N SER A 22 -9.55 -6.18 5.42
CA SER A 22 -10.12 -7.52 5.33
C SER A 22 -9.46 -8.45 6.36
N SER A 23 -10.07 -9.59 6.66
CA SER A 23 -9.55 -10.56 7.64
C SER A 23 -8.18 -11.14 7.29
N ARG A 24 -7.76 -11.03 6.02
CA ARG A 24 -6.58 -11.69 5.46
C ARG A 24 -5.38 -10.76 5.28
N SER A 25 -5.54 -9.45 5.43
CA SER A 25 -4.43 -8.51 5.25
C SER A 25 -4.43 -7.43 6.32
N LYS A 26 -3.49 -7.55 7.27
CA LYS A 26 -3.31 -6.63 8.39
C LYS A 26 -2.06 -5.78 8.15
N ILE A 27 -2.20 -4.47 8.21
CA ILE A 27 -1.08 -3.53 8.19
C ILE A 27 -0.85 -3.05 9.62
N ARG A 28 0.38 -3.21 10.11
CA ARG A 28 0.80 -2.73 11.42
C ARG A 28 1.49 -1.39 11.26
N ILE A 29 0.94 -0.36 11.90
CA ILE A 29 1.51 0.99 11.90
C ILE A 29 2.13 1.22 13.26
N THR A 30 3.45 1.33 13.33
CA THR A 30 4.14 1.64 14.59
C THR A 30 4.30 3.16 14.76
N ARG A 31 4.77 3.59 15.93
CA ARG A 31 5.08 5.01 16.15
C ARG A 31 6.15 5.53 15.18
N SER A 32 7.19 4.75 14.90
CA SER A 32 8.21 5.12 13.91
C SER A 32 7.62 5.30 12.50
N GLU A 33 6.60 4.54 12.14
CA GLU A 33 5.91 4.68 10.87
C GLU A 33 5.07 5.97 10.86
N TYR A 34 4.39 6.26 11.98
CA TYR A 34 3.62 7.48 12.16
C TYR A 34 4.51 8.74 12.06
N ASP A 35 5.70 8.71 12.64
CA ASP A 35 6.65 9.83 12.61
C ASP A 35 7.10 10.17 11.17
N ARG A 36 6.92 9.27 10.20
CA ARG A 36 7.14 9.55 8.76
C ARG A 36 6.12 10.50 8.15
N LEU A 37 5.01 10.77 8.85
CA LEU A 37 4.01 11.77 8.44
C LEU A 37 4.41 13.20 8.86
N LEU A 38 5.49 13.37 9.62
CA LEU A 38 5.94 14.69 10.06
C LEU A 38 6.43 15.54 8.87
N PRO A 39 6.26 16.86 8.92
CA PRO A 39 6.73 17.76 7.87
C PRO A 39 8.23 17.56 7.59
N GLY A 40 8.60 17.48 6.31
CA GLY A 40 9.99 17.32 5.88
C GLY A 40 10.55 15.90 5.93
N VAL A 41 9.74 14.90 6.32
CA VAL A 41 10.13 13.48 6.32
C VAL A 41 9.53 12.77 5.10
N PHE A 42 10.29 11.86 4.49
CA PHE A 42 9.78 11.03 3.40
C PHE A 42 8.78 10.00 3.91
N LEU A 43 7.69 9.79 3.20
CA LEU A 43 6.80 8.66 3.49
C LEU A 43 7.54 7.34 3.27
N ASN A 44 7.10 6.30 4.00
CA ASN A 44 7.62 4.95 3.81
C ASN A 44 6.57 4.06 3.14
N ASP A 45 7.01 2.87 2.74
CA ASP A 45 6.18 1.91 2.01
C ASP A 45 4.95 1.47 2.81
N THR A 46 5.07 1.29 4.14
CA THR A 46 3.95 0.87 5.00
C THR A 46 2.85 1.92 5.10
N ILE A 47 3.21 3.20 5.27
CA ILE A 47 2.23 4.30 5.37
C ILE A 47 1.55 4.52 4.03
N MET A 48 2.31 4.41 2.92
CA MET A 48 1.73 4.43 1.58
C MET A 48 0.75 3.28 1.37
N GLU A 49 1.14 2.05 1.74
CA GLU A 49 0.26 0.88 1.63
C GLU A 49 -1.01 1.03 2.49
N PHE A 50 -0.87 1.52 3.72
CA PHE A 50 -2.01 1.82 4.60
C PHE A 50 -2.98 2.80 3.95
N TYR A 51 -2.47 3.95 3.52
CA TYR A 51 -3.31 5.03 3.03
C TYR A 51 -4.05 4.62 1.77
N LEU A 52 -3.35 3.97 0.84
CA LEU A 52 -3.97 3.54 -0.38
C LEU A 52 -5.06 2.47 -0.15
N ARG A 53 -4.85 1.54 0.78
CA ARG A 53 -5.90 0.59 1.16
C ARG A 53 -7.06 1.25 1.89
N TYR A 54 -6.79 2.27 2.68
CA TYR A 54 -7.83 3.07 3.30
C TYR A 54 -8.72 3.74 2.24
N LEU A 55 -8.13 4.30 1.18
CA LEU A 55 -8.87 4.87 0.04
C LEU A 55 -9.74 3.80 -0.65
N LEU A 56 -9.15 2.66 -1.02
CA LEU A 56 -9.89 1.53 -1.62
C LEU A 56 -11.06 1.09 -0.74
N THR A 57 -10.88 1.00 0.56
CA THR A 57 -11.87 0.40 1.46
C THR A 57 -12.96 1.37 1.91
N ASN A 58 -12.65 2.65 2.05
CA ASN A 58 -13.55 3.61 2.71
C ASN A 58 -14.01 4.76 1.81
N MET A 59 -13.28 5.05 0.72
CA MET A 59 -13.58 6.19 -0.16
C MET A 59 -14.14 5.77 -1.51
N LEU A 60 -13.81 4.55 -1.98
CA LEU A 60 -14.29 4.05 -3.27
C LEU A 60 -15.59 3.26 -3.10
N ASP A 61 -16.51 3.42 -4.04
CA ASP A 61 -17.73 2.62 -4.14
C ASP A 61 -17.40 1.16 -4.46
N GLU A 62 -18.23 0.21 -4.01
CA GLU A 62 -17.97 -1.23 -4.17
C GLU A 62 -17.73 -1.62 -5.64
N ASN A 63 -18.55 -1.11 -6.57
CA ASN A 63 -18.37 -1.36 -8.00
C ASN A 63 -16.99 -0.91 -8.51
N LEU A 64 -16.50 0.23 -8.02
CA LEU A 64 -15.21 0.76 -8.45
C LEU A 64 -14.04 0.05 -7.77
N ARG A 65 -14.23 -0.55 -6.60
CA ARG A 65 -13.20 -1.38 -5.95
C ARG A 65 -12.87 -2.61 -6.76
N ASP A 66 -13.86 -3.24 -7.36
CA ASP A 66 -13.66 -4.43 -8.19
C ASP A 66 -12.97 -4.10 -9.52
N GLU A 67 -13.11 -2.87 -10.01
CA GLU A 67 -12.47 -2.35 -11.22
C GLU A 67 -11.01 -1.90 -11.00
N VAL A 68 -10.56 -1.83 -9.75
CA VAL A 68 -9.24 -1.31 -9.39
C VAL A 68 -8.37 -2.42 -8.80
N HIS A 69 -7.20 -2.63 -9.39
CA HIS A 69 -6.13 -3.40 -8.76
C HIS A 69 -4.99 -2.50 -8.30
N MET A 70 -4.42 -2.81 -7.15
CA MET A 70 -3.34 -2.04 -6.57
C MET A 70 -2.23 -2.93 -6.05
N PHE A 71 -1.04 -2.71 -6.59
CA PHE A 71 0.18 -3.33 -6.11
C PHE A 71 0.77 -2.57 -4.92
N ASN A 72 1.63 -3.23 -4.15
CA ASN A 72 2.50 -2.53 -3.20
C ASN A 72 3.70 -1.91 -3.95
N SER A 73 4.48 -1.08 -3.27
CA SER A 73 5.64 -0.38 -3.87
C SER A 73 6.82 -1.29 -4.24
N PHE A 74 6.79 -2.56 -3.82
CA PHE A 74 7.84 -3.53 -4.17
C PHE A 74 7.59 -4.18 -5.55
N PHE A 75 6.38 -4.11 -6.10
CA PHE A 75 6.07 -4.75 -7.39
C PHE A 75 6.97 -4.23 -8.50
N PHE A 76 7.02 -2.91 -8.68
CA PHE A 76 7.86 -2.30 -9.71
C PHE A 76 9.35 -2.57 -9.43
N GLU A 77 9.77 -2.46 -8.16
CA GLU A 77 11.15 -2.74 -7.76
C GLU A 77 11.59 -4.17 -8.14
N GLN A 78 10.71 -5.17 -8.02
CA GLN A 78 11.02 -6.54 -8.41
C GLN A 78 10.96 -6.75 -9.92
N LEU A 79 10.02 -6.07 -10.61
CA LEU A 79 9.87 -6.15 -12.05
C LEU A 79 11.06 -5.50 -12.78
N SER A 80 11.59 -4.39 -12.27
CA SER A 80 12.62 -3.59 -12.93
C SER A 80 14.06 -3.98 -12.59
N LYS A 81 14.27 -4.96 -11.71
CA LYS A 81 15.60 -5.37 -11.22
C LYS A 81 16.46 -6.06 -12.26
N ASP A 82 15.83 -6.78 -13.17
CA ASP A 82 16.47 -7.65 -14.15
C ASP A 82 15.96 -7.32 -15.56
N PRO A 83 16.58 -7.87 -16.63
CA PRO A 83 15.97 -7.86 -17.95
C PRO A 83 14.52 -8.34 -17.91
N VAL A 84 13.71 -7.81 -18.83
CA VAL A 84 12.24 -7.94 -18.82
C VAL A 84 11.77 -9.37 -18.52
N ASP A 85 12.32 -10.38 -19.19
CA ASP A 85 11.90 -11.78 -19.02
C ASP A 85 12.14 -12.31 -17.58
N ALA A 86 13.28 -11.97 -16.98
CA ALA A 86 13.61 -12.38 -15.62
C ALA A 86 12.81 -11.59 -14.58
N GLY A 87 12.57 -10.29 -14.81
CA GLY A 87 11.71 -9.46 -13.97
C GLY A 87 10.26 -9.97 -13.94
N LEU A 88 9.73 -10.37 -15.10
CA LEU A 88 8.39 -10.93 -15.23
C LEU A 88 8.23 -12.23 -14.43
N GLU A 89 9.20 -13.14 -14.49
CA GLU A 89 9.15 -14.39 -13.71
C GLU A 89 9.14 -14.14 -12.18
N ARG A 90 9.80 -13.08 -11.69
CA ARG A 90 9.77 -12.72 -10.26
C ARG A 90 8.40 -12.26 -9.77
N VAL A 91 7.65 -11.56 -10.62
CA VAL A 91 6.34 -11.00 -10.25
C VAL A 91 5.16 -11.86 -10.71
N LYS A 92 5.40 -12.94 -11.44
CA LYS A 92 4.37 -13.86 -11.96
C LYS A 92 3.40 -14.38 -10.90
N SER A 93 3.90 -14.70 -9.70
CA SER A 93 3.06 -15.18 -8.60
C SER A 93 2.18 -14.08 -7.99
N TRP A 94 2.49 -12.81 -8.22
CA TRP A 94 1.79 -11.66 -7.64
C TRP A 94 0.42 -11.42 -8.29
N THR A 95 0.27 -11.82 -9.55
CA THR A 95 -1.00 -11.80 -10.28
C THR A 95 -1.70 -13.16 -10.32
N SER A 96 -1.15 -14.19 -9.65
CA SER A 96 -1.69 -15.57 -9.71
C SER A 96 -3.14 -15.73 -9.25
N LYS A 97 -3.65 -14.80 -8.44
CA LYS A 97 -5.00 -14.84 -7.86
C LYS A 97 -5.91 -13.72 -8.37
N VAL A 98 -5.42 -12.91 -9.31
CA VAL A 98 -6.14 -11.74 -9.80
C VAL A 98 -5.85 -11.57 -11.28
N ASP A 99 -6.91 -11.57 -12.07
CA ASP A 99 -6.80 -11.12 -13.45
C ASP A 99 -6.72 -9.59 -13.45
N ILE A 100 -5.55 -9.06 -13.80
CA ILE A 100 -5.30 -7.62 -13.86
C ILE A 100 -5.78 -6.99 -15.18
N PHE A 101 -6.02 -7.81 -16.22
CA PHE A 101 -6.46 -7.31 -17.52
C PHE A 101 -7.96 -7.06 -17.59
N SER A 102 -8.74 -7.68 -16.70
CA SER A 102 -10.16 -7.35 -16.50
C SER A 102 -10.40 -6.11 -15.64
N LYS A 103 -9.33 -5.44 -15.16
CA LYS A 103 -9.44 -4.24 -14.33
C LYS A 103 -9.39 -2.99 -15.20
N SER A 104 -10.28 -2.04 -14.93
CA SER A 104 -10.23 -0.71 -15.55
C SER A 104 -8.99 0.09 -15.12
N PHE A 105 -8.52 -0.10 -13.89
CA PHE A 105 -7.37 0.63 -13.35
C PHE A 105 -6.38 -0.28 -12.63
N VAL A 106 -5.10 -0.09 -12.91
CA VAL A 106 -3.99 -0.77 -12.21
C VAL A 106 -3.04 0.28 -11.65
N PHE A 107 -2.95 0.35 -10.33
CA PHE A 107 -2.06 1.27 -9.63
C PHE A 107 -0.77 0.58 -9.22
N VAL A 108 0.35 1.17 -9.63
CA VAL A 108 1.70 0.72 -9.30
C VAL A 108 2.44 1.88 -8.62
N PRO A 109 2.55 1.90 -7.28
CA PRO A 109 3.36 2.89 -6.58
C PRO A 109 4.84 2.69 -6.91
N ILE A 110 5.54 3.77 -7.28
CA ILE A 110 6.98 3.73 -7.59
C ILE A 110 7.73 4.65 -6.61
N ASN A 111 8.80 4.12 -6.02
CA ASN A 111 9.73 4.86 -5.18
C ASN A 111 11.14 4.78 -5.78
N GLU A 112 11.46 5.70 -6.69
CA GLU A 112 12.71 5.66 -7.48
C GLU A 112 13.98 5.96 -6.67
N LYS A 113 13.86 6.73 -5.59
CA LYS A 113 14.99 7.14 -4.75
C LYS A 113 14.75 6.71 -3.31
N LYS A 114 14.66 5.39 -3.09
CA LYS A 114 14.61 4.82 -1.74
C LYS A 114 15.84 5.32 -0.96
N VAL A 115 15.63 6.32 -0.12
CA VAL A 115 16.61 6.74 0.86
C VAL A 115 16.74 5.58 1.84
N GLN A 116 17.90 4.93 1.87
CA GLN A 116 18.21 3.90 2.87
C GLN A 116 18.16 4.57 4.24
N SER A 117 17.16 4.19 5.04
CA SER A 117 17.03 4.55 6.45
C SER A 117 17.85 3.65 7.33
#